data_AF-A0A520A6B0-F1
#
_entry.id   AF-A0A520A6B0-F1
#
_cell.length_a   1.000
_cell.length_b   1.000
_cell.length_c   1.000
_cell.angle_alpha   90.00
_cell.angle_beta   90.00
_cell.angle_gamma   90.00
#
_symmetry.space_group_name_H-M   'P 1'
#
loop_
_entity.id
_entity.type
_entity.pdbx_description
1 polymer ?
#
loop_
_entity_poly.entity_id
_entity_poly.type
_entity_poly.pdbx_seq_one_letter_code
_entity_poly.pdbx_strand_id
1 'polypeptide(L)'
;MNFENNLAFARHQDAADILKDFRSEFLFPKHKENDFIYLCGNSLGLQPKAVKQVLNNQLDNWSNYAVEGWFDGDEPWMFYHKELKKLMA
;
A
#
# COMPACT_ATOMS: atom_id res chain seq x y z
N MET A 1 -22.34 5.96 -22.92
CA MET A 1 -22.12 6.33 -21.50
C MET A 1 -22.39 7.82 -21.40
N ASN A 2 -23.30 8.24 -20.52
CA ASN A 2 -23.62 9.66 -20.33
C ASN A 2 -22.83 10.16 -19.12
N PHE A 3 -22.08 11.25 -19.29
CA PHE A 3 -21.29 11.87 -18.22
C PHE A 3 -21.89 13.23 -17.87
N GLU A 4 -21.92 13.56 -16.58
CA GLU A 4 -22.45 14.83 -16.10
C GLU A 4 -21.41 15.56 -15.24
N ASN A 5 -21.26 16.87 -15.47
CA ASN A 5 -20.33 17.71 -14.72
C ASN A 5 -21.01 18.25 -13.44
N ASN A 6 -21.39 17.35 -12.53
CA ASN A 6 -21.97 17.71 -11.25
C ASN A 6 -21.52 16.76 -10.12
N LEU A 7 -21.67 17.21 -8.87
CA LEU A 7 -21.23 16.47 -7.69
C LEU A 7 -22.03 15.18 -7.46
N ALA A 8 -23.32 15.16 -7.83
CA ALA A 8 -24.17 13.99 -7.64
C ALA A 8 -23.69 12.82 -8.51
N PHE A 9 -23.32 13.11 -9.76
CA PHE A 9 -22.73 12.14 -10.67
C PHE A 9 -21.41 11.59 -10.12
N ALA A 10 -20.48 12.45 -9.67
CA ALA A 10 -19.20 12.00 -9.09
C ALA A 10 -19.41 11.06 -7.88
N ARG A 11 -20.29 11.43 -6.94
CA ARG A 11 -20.60 10.61 -5.76
C ARG A 11 -21.25 9.27 -6.13
N HIS A 12 -22.09 9.24 -7.16
CA HIS A 12 -22.67 7.99 -7.65
C HIS A 12 -21.59 7.06 -8.20
N GLN A 13 -20.64 7.60 -8.97
CA GLN A 13 -19.51 6.83 -9.47
C GLN A 13 -18.62 6.30 -8.33
N ASP A 14 -18.31 7.10 -7.32
CA ASP A 14 -17.56 6.66 -6.13
C ASP A 14 -18.28 5.53 -5.37
N ALA A 15 -19.61 5.62 -5.25
CA ALA A 15 -20.40 4.60 -4.55
C ALA A 15 -20.44 3.26 -5.30
N ALA A 16 -20.46 3.32 -6.64
CA ALA A 16 -20.51 2.17 -7.55
C ALA A 16 -19.12 1.55 -7.82
N ASP A 17 -18.03 2.20 -7.43
CA ASP A 17 -16.68 1.68 -7.61
C ASP A 17 -16.43 0.43 -6.74
N ILE A 18 -16.23 -0.71 -7.40
CA ILE A 18 -15.92 -1.99 -6.74
C ILE A 18 -14.53 -2.00 -6.08
N LEU A 19 -13.67 -1.04 -6.42
CA LEU A 19 -12.32 -0.89 -5.88
C LEU A 19 -12.20 0.16 -4.77
N LYS A 20 -13.30 0.83 -4.41
CA LYS A 20 -13.28 1.97 -3.46
C LYS A 20 -12.60 1.65 -2.13
N ASP A 21 -12.70 0.39 -1.69
CA ASP A 21 -12.15 -0.06 -0.41
C ASP A 21 -10.61 -0.09 -0.44
N PHE A 22 -9.97 -0.25 -1.60
CA PHE A 22 -8.51 -0.16 -1.71
C PHE A 22 -7.98 1.22 -1.33
N ARG A 23 -8.80 2.28 -1.44
CA ARG A 23 -8.40 3.62 -0.99
C ARG A 23 -8.00 3.61 0.48
N SER A 24 -8.65 2.80 1.32
CA SER A 24 -8.30 2.72 2.73
C SER A 24 -6.98 2.01 3.01
N GLU A 25 -6.36 1.34 2.04
CA GLU A 25 -5.06 0.69 2.21
C GLU A 25 -3.86 1.65 2.08
N PHE A 26 -4.10 2.92 1.74
CA PHE A 26 -3.05 3.92 1.55
C PHE A 26 -3.12 5.06 2.57
N LEU A 27 -1.96 5.63 2.87
CA LEU A 27 -1.83 6.79 3.75
C LEU A 27 -1.91 8.08 2.93
N PHE A 28 -3.01 8.81 3.07
CA PHE A 28 -3.19 10.11 2.44
C PHE A 28 -2.66 11.23 3.36
N PRO A 29 -1.77 12.11 2.87
CA PRO A 29 -1.42 13.33 3.58
C PRO A 29 -2.67 14.19 3.82
N LYS A 30 -2.68 14.92 4.93
CA LYS A 30 -3.78 15.83 5.27
C LYS A 30 -3.45 17.26 4.84
N HIS A 31 -4.43 17.96 4.29
CA HIS A 31 -4.46 19.41 4.14
C HIS A 31 -5.55 19.98 5.05
N LYS A 32 -5.15 20.52 6.21
CA LYS A 32 -6.06 20.83 7.31
C LYS A 32 -6.81 19.55 7.74
N GLU A 33 -8.13 19.57 7.78
CA GLU A 33 -8.97 18.43 8.15
C GLU A 33 -9.26 17.47 6.98
N ASN A 34 -8.91 17.83 5.73
CA ASN A 34 -9.23 17.06 4.54
C ASN A 34 -8.04 16.25 4.02
N ASP A 35 -8.30 15.16 3.31
CA ASP A 35 -7.27 14.48 2.54
C ASP A 35 -6.74 15.35 1.40
N PHE A 36 -5.46 15.22 1.07
CA PHE A 36 -4.88 15.80 -0.13
C PHE A 36 -5.54 15.21 -1.38
N ILE A 37 -5.84 16.06 -2.38
CA ILE A 37 -6.14 15.61 -3.74
C ILE A 37 -4.81 15.31 -4.41
N TYR A 38 -4.37 14.05 -4.35
CA TYR A 38 -3.05 13.63 -4.80
C TYR A 38 -3.08 13.08 -6.23
N LEU A 39 -2.68 13.90 -7.20
CA LEU A 39 -2.67 13.57 -8.63
C LEU A 39 -1.25 13.32 -9.19
N CYS A 40 -0.30 12.94 -8.32
CA CYS A 40 1.11 12.72 -8.68
C CYS A 40 1.59 11.27 -8.42
N GLY A 41 0.64 10.32 -8.31
CA GLY A 41 0.93 8.90 -8.04
C GLY A 41 1.76 8.22 -9.12
N ASN A 42 1.83 8.79 -10.32
CA ASN A 42 2.67 8.35 -11.42
C ASN A 42 4.17 8.64 -11.19
N SER A 43 4.51 9.59 -10.33
CA SER A 43 5.90 9.90 -9.99
C SER A 43 6.30 9.23 -8.67
N LEU A 44 5.48 9.39 -7.64
CA LEU A 44 5.68 8.75 -6.35
C LEU A 44 4.34 8.22 -5.84
N GLY A 45 4.23 6.90 -5.66
CA GLY A 45 3.02 6.30 -5.10
C GLY A 45 2.81 6.71 -3.64
N LEU A 46 1.55 6.77 -3.22
CA LEU A 46 1.22 6.89 -1.79
C LEU A 46 1.73 5.67 -1.04
N GLN A 47 2.12 5.86 0.22
CA GLN A 47 2.59 4.77 1.07
C GLN A 47 1.43 3.80 1.40
N PRO A 48 1.54 2.50 1.08
CA PRO A 48 0.62 1.50 1.61
C PRO A 48 0.76 1.38 3.14
N LYS A 49 -0.35 1.21 3.85
CA LYS A 49 -0.38 1.07 5.32
C LYS A 49 0.48 -0.10 5.81
N ALA A 50 0.51 -1.20 5.05
CA ALA A 50 1.25 -2.41 5.38
C ALA A 50 2.77 -2.20 5.48
N VAL A 51 3.33 -1.16 4.83
CA VAL A 51 4.79 -0.93 4.79
C VAL A 51 5.41 -0.87 6.19
N LYS A 52 4.75 -0.19 7.13
CA LYS A 52 5.28 -0.04 8.49
C LYS A 52 5.38 -1.39 9.20
N GLN A 53 4.36 -2.23 9.07
CA GLN A 53 4.34 -3.54 9.70
C GLN A 53 5.41 -4.46 9.11
N VAL A 54 5.49 -4.53 7.77
CA VAL A 54 6.50 -5.37 7.09
C VAL A 54 7.91 -4.95 7.48
N LEU A 55 8.21 -3.64 7.51
CA LEU A 55 9.53 -3.15 7.93
C LEU A 55 9.83 -3.51 9.38
N ASN A 56 8.87 -3.36 10.30
CA ASN A 56 9.06 -3.72 11.70
C ASN A 56 9.38 -5.21 11.84
N ASN A 57 8.66 -6.09 11.15
CA ASN A 57 8.95 -7.53 11.18
C ASN A 57 10.39 -7.84 10.76
N GLN A 58 10.91 -7.14 9.74
CA GLN A 58 12.26 -7.34 9.25
C GLN A 58 13.33 -6.77 10.21
N LEU A 59 13.04 -5.66 10.88
CA LEU A 59 13.90 -5.12 11.94
C LEU A 59 13.93 -6.05 13.16
N ASP A 60 12.79 -6.61 13.54
CA ASP A 60 12.69 -7.57 14.64
C ASP A 60 13.48 -8.84 14.31
N ASN A 61 13.32 -9.39 13.10
CA ASN A 61 14.11 -10.53 12.63
C ASN A 61 15.61 -10.24 12.71
N TRP A 62 16.06 -9.07 12.25
CA TRP A 62 17.46 -8.70 12.32
C TRP A 62 17.98 -8.64 13.76
N SER A 63 17.21 -8.02 14.66
CA SER A 63 17.59 -7.90 16.07
C SER A 63 17.70 -9.25 16.80
N ASN A 64 16.87 -10.23 16.41
CA ASN A 64 16.80 -11.54 17.06
C ASN A 64 17.79 -12.56 16.49
N TYR A 65 18.03 -12.54 15.18
CA TYR A 65 18.80 -13.58 14.49
C TYR A 65 20.14 -13.11 13.92
N ALA A 66 20.36 -11.79 13.78
CA ALA A 66 21.55 -11.23 13.13
C ALA A 66 21.82 -11.88 11.76
N VAL A 67 22.94 -12.57 11.58
CA VAL A 67 23.29 -13.26 10.32
C VAL A 67 22.43 -14.50 10.08
N GLU A 68 21.89 -15.13 11.12
CA GLU A 68 21.06 -16.32 10.97
C GLU A 68 19.69 -16.00 10.33
N GLY A 69 19.25 -14.73 10.32
CA GLY A 69 18.04 -14.29 9.62
C GLY A 69 18.09 -14.48 8.09
N TRP A 70 19.28 -14.82 7.55
CA TRP A 70 19.39 -15.32 6.19
C TRP A 70 18.63 -16.64 5.98
N PHE A 71 18.62 -17.50 6.99
CA PHE A 71 18.11 -18.88 6.91
C PHE A 71 16.91 -19.14 7.85
N ASP A 72 16.84 -18.41 8.97
CA ASP A 72 15.84 -18.56 10.03
C ASP A 72 14.84 -17.39 10.07
N GLY A 73 13.77 -17.55 10.86
CA GLY A 73 12.66 -16.60 11.00
C GLY A 73 11.45 -16.91 10.10
N ASP A 74 10.37 -16.15 10.27
CA ASP A 74 9.14 -16.35 9.50
C ASP A 74 9.29 -16.01 8.01
N GLU A 75 10.21 -15.09 7.69
CA GLU A 75 10.51 -14.64 6.32
C GLU A 75 12.03 -14.60 6.07
N PRO A 76 12.71 -15.76 5.87
CA PRO A 76 14.16 -15.80 5.71
C PRO A 76 14.63 -15.04 4.46
N TRP A 77 15.68 -14.22 4.62
CA TRP A 77 16.13 -13.31 3.55
C TRP A 77 16.60 -14.02 2.29
N MET A 78 17.14 -15.24 2.41
CA MET A 78 17.59 -16.03 1.27
C MET A 78 16.49 -16.25 0.22
N PHE A 79 15.23 -16.27 0.62
CA PHE A 79 14.10 -16.64 -0.25
C PHE A 79 13.23 -15.45 -0.69
N TYR A 80 13.50 -14.23 -0.22
CA TYR A 80 12.67 -13.06 -0.49
C TYR A 80 12.38 -12.82 -1.99
N HIS A 81 13.40 -12.94 -2.85
CA HIS A 81 13.25 -12.77 -4.29
C HIS A 81 12.30 -13.80 -4.95
N LYS A 82 12.20 -15.02 -4.38
CA LYS A 82 11.29 -16.05 -4.89
C LYS A 82 9.84 -15.73 -4.53
N GLU A 83 9.61 -15.26 -3.31
CA GLU A 83 8.28 -14.87 -2.86
C GLU A 83 7.78 -13.63 -3.62
N LEU A 84 8.63 -12.62 -3.83
CA LEU A 84 8.27 -11.47 -4.66
C LEU A 84 7.92 -11.87 -6.10
N LYS A 85 8.68 -12.79 -6.70
CA LYS A 85 8.42 -13.24 -8.06
C LYS A 85 7.01 -13.82 -8.23
N LYS A 86 6.46 -14.50 -7.21
CA LYS A 86 5.09 -15.05 -7.26
C LYS A 86 4.02 -13.95 -7.32
N LEU A 87 4.28 -12.80 -6.72
CA LEU A 87 3.33 -11.68 -6.63
C LEU A 87 3.36 -10.76 -7.86
N MET A 88 4.42 -10.84 -8.68
CA MET A 88 4.63 -9.99 -9.84
C MET A 88 4.25 -10.65 -11.18
N ALA A 89 3.77 -11.89 -11.17
CA ALA A 89 3.52 -12.71 -12.37
C ALA A 89 2.04 -12.68 -12.80
#